data_AF-A0AB32VSB2-F1
#
_entry.id   AF-A0AB32VSB2-F1
#
_cell.length_a   1.000
_cell.length_b   1.000
_cell.length_c   1.000
_cell.angle_alpha   90.00
_cell.angle_beta   90.00
_cell.angle_gamma   90.00
#
_symmetry.space_group_name_H-M   'P 1'
#
loop_
_entity.id
_entity.type
_entity.pdbx_description
1 polymer ?
#
loop_
_entity_poly.entity_id
_entity_poly.type
_entity_poly.pdbx_seq_one_letter_code
_entity_poly.pdbx_strand_id
1 'polypeptide(L)'
;MEHGIHGLCPFWNRHQLLVRRSENHLVKNMTELSEGYNIVGLSQGNMIGRGIIEFCDGGPPVKNFISLAGPHAGTASIPFCGSALICILLDSLIKSEIYSNYVQEHLAPSGYLKIPTDLTDYLKGCRFLPKLNNELNGTRNSTYKERFASLQNLVLIMFEDDTVLIPKETSWFGYYPDGSFDSVLPAQETKLYKEDWIGLKTLDEAGRVKFINVSGNHLQISKSDMKKYIVPYLEDQASTEQTVTQSSSYQWLSGLWYSFKGLIGLNEDQPLLHIMY
;
A
#
# COMPACT_ATOMS: atom_id res chain seq x y z
N MET A 1 -23.49 36.85 -0.40
CA MET A 1 -22.11 36.88 0.11
C MET A 1 -21.97 35.74 1.09
N GLU A 2 -21.36 34.65 0.65
CA GLU A 2 -20.48 33.77 1.44
C GLU A 2 -19.77 32.86 0.43
N HIS A 3 -18.56 33.28 0.06
CA HIS A 3 -17.58 32.46 -0.65
C HIS A 3 -16.76 31.70 0.40
N GLY A 4 -16.42 30.44 0.16
CA GLY A 4 -15.55 29.70 1.08
C GLY A 4 -15.37 28.22 0.78
N ILE A 5 -14.57 27.93 -0.24
CA ILE A 5 -13.80 26.71 -0.52
C ILE A 5 -13.73 25.69 0.64
N HIS A 6 -14.39 24.53 0.50
CA HIS A 6 -14.11 23.34 1.31
C HIS A 6 -13.93 22.10 0.43
N GLY A 7 -12.77 22.04 -0.26
CA GLY A 7 -12.23 20.83 -0.88
C GLY A 7 -11.44 20.03 0.14
N LEU A 8 -12.13 19.24 0.97
CA LEU A 8 -11.53 18.36 1.96
C LEU A 8 -11.92 16.92 1.63
N CYS A 9 -10.90 16.10 1.41
CA CYS A 9 -10.94 14.66 1.25
C CYS A 9 -12.02 14.04 2.17
N PRO A 10 -13.22 13.66 1.66
CA PRO A 10 -14.26 13.14 2.53
C PRO A 10 -14.05 11.63 2.67
N PHE A 11 -14.25 11.13 3.89
CA PHE A 11 -14.41 9.70 4.24
C PHE A 11 -13.22 8.97 4.88
N TRP A 12 -13.14 9.06 6.21
CA TRP A 12 -12.78 8.05 7.24
C TRP A 12 -13.53 8.47 8.53
N ASN A 13 -13.56 7.71 9.63
CA ASN A 13 -14.21 8.11 10.89
C ASN A 13 -13.21 8.63 11.96
N ARG A 14 -13.74 9.21 13.04
CA ARG A 14 -13.16 10.27 13.90
C ARG A 14 -11.68 10.15 14.33
N HIS A 15 -11.13 8.95 14.48
CA HIS A 15 -9.71 8.74 14.85
C HIS A 15 -8.78 8.67 13.62
N GLN A 16 -9.18 8.03 12.52
CA GLN A 16 -8.44 8.10 11.25
C GLN A 16 -8.72 9.38 10.47
N LEU A 17 -9.82 10.09 10.75
CA LEU A 17 -10.02 11.47 10.32
C LEU A 17 -8.96 12.41 10.86
N LEU A 18 -8.48 12.20 12.09
CA LEU A 18 -7.39 12.99 12.64
C LEU A 18 -6.10 12.71 11.88
N VAL A 19 -5.76 11.43 11.66
CA VAL A 19 -4.59 11.01 10.88
C VAL A 19 -4.65 11.55 9.44
N ARG A 20 -5.81 11.48 8.77
CA ARG A 20 -6.00 11.98 7.41
C ARG A 20 -6.00 13.52 7.31
N ARG A 21 -6.68 14.20 8.25
CA ARG A 21 -6.70 15.67 8.29
C ARG A 21 -5.30 16.17 8.58
N SER A 22 -4.57 15.56 9.51
CA SER A 22 -3.15 15.87 9.71
C SER A 22 -2.36 15.56 8.45
N GLU A 23 -2.41 14.35 7.88
CA GLU A 23 -1.58 13.96 6.74
C GLU A 23 -1.84 14.82 5.50
N ASN A 24 -3.09 15.05 5.11
CA ASN A 24 -3.41 15.88 3.94
C ASN A 24 -3.03 17.35 4.16
N HIS A 25 -3.28 17.92 5.35
CA HIS A 25 -2.84 19.28 5.64
C HIS A 25 -1.31 19.37 5.74
N LEU A 26 -0.63 18.34 6.26
CA LEU A 26 0.82 18.27 6.35
C LEU A 26 1.42 18.19 4.94
N VAL A 27 1.03 17.20 4.15
CA VAL A 27 1.58 16.98 2.80
C VAL A 27 1.32 18.17 1.87
N LYS A 28 0.14 18.81 1.95
CA LYS A 28 -0.15 20.01 1.15
C LYS A 28 0.70 21.22 1.50
N ASN A 29 1.08 21.35 2.77
CA ASN A 29 1.82 22.51 3.26
C ASN A 29 3.34 22.29 3.31
N MET A 30 3.81 21.09 2.95
CA MET A 30 5.23 20.78 2.83
C MET A 30 5.74 21.26 1.48
N THR A 31 6.36 22.44 1.47
CA THR A 31 6.97 23.04 0.29
C THR A 31 8.05 22.16 -0.34
N GLU A 32 8.67 21.29 0.45
CA GLU A 32 9.69 20.33 0.03
C GLU A 32 9.13 19.24 -0.89
N LEU A 33 7.82 19.00 -0.84
CA LEU A 33 7.15 17.97 -1.65
C LEU A 33 6.50 18.54 -2.92
N SER A 34 6.60 19.86 -3.17
CA SER A 34 5.90 20.56 -4.26
C SER A 34 6.18 19.99 -5.64
N GLU A 35 7.43 19.55 -5.87
CA GLU A 35 7.88 18.90 -7.12
C GLU A 35 7.43 17.44 -7.24
N GLY A 36 6.64 16.94 -6.29
CA GLY A 36 6.14 15.58 -6.20
C GLY A 36 7.06 14.64 -5.41
N TYR A 37 6.47 13.58 -4.86
CA TYR A 37 7.12 12.69 -3.90
C TYR A 37 6.81 11.22 -4.17
N ASN A 38 7.59 10.33 -3.55
CA ASN A 38 7.40 8.89 -3.62
C ASN A 38 6.73 8.37 -2.34
N ILE A 39 5.93 7.32 -2.45
CA ILE A 39 5.34 6.62 -1.31
C ILE A 39 5.91 5.20 -1.24
N VAL A 40 6.37 4.79 -0.06
CA VAL A 40 6.63 3.39 0.26
C VAL A 40 5.60 2.92 1.28
N GLY A 41 4.69 2.04 0.85
CA GLY A 41 3.67 1.44 1.69
C GLY A 41 4.08 0.05 2.16
N LEU A 42 3.92 -0.22 3.46
CA LEU A 42 4.19 -1.53 4.07
C LEU A 42 2.90 -2.09 4.66
N SER A 43 2.55 -3.34 4.34
CA SER A 43 1.37 -4.02 4.90
C SER A 43 0.10 -3.15 4.78
N GLN A 44 -0.63 -2.93 5.89
CA GLN A 44 -1.81 -2.04 5.91
C GLN A 44 -1.52 -0.60 5.47
N GLY A 45 -0.28 -0.10 5.55
CA GLY A 45 0.10 1.25 5.14
C GLY A 45 -0.14 1.50 3.66
N ASN A 46 -0.20 0.45 2.85
CA ASN A 46 -0.55 0.52 1.44
C ASN A 46 -1.97 1.05 1.20
N MET A 47 -2.90 0.70 2.09
CA MET A 47 -4.28 1.19 2.03
C MET A 47 -4.32 2.70 2.26
N ILE A 48 -3.51 3.20 3.19
CA ILE A 48 -3.37 4.63 3.46
C ILE A 48 -2.72 5.33 2.27
N GLY A 49 -1.62 4.79 1.74
CA GLY A 49 -0.91 5.33 0.56
C GLY A 49 -1.82 5.47 -0.66
N ARG A 50 -2.61 4.42 -0.97
CA ARG A 50 -3.64 4.49 -2.01
C ARG A 50 -4.73 5.50 -1.69
N GLY A 51 -5.18 5.58 -0.44
CA GLY A 51 -6.12 6.59 0.02
C GLY A 51 -5.61 8.02 -0.19
N ILE A 52 -4.30 8.26 -0.05
CA ILE A 52 -3.66 9.55 -0.35
C ILE A 52 -3.70 9.80 -1.86
N ILE A 53 -3.27 8.84 -2.68
CA ILE A 53 -3.21 8.97 -4.14
C ILE A 53 -4.60 9.20 -4.74
N GLU A 54 -5.57 8.37 -4.38
CA GLU A 54 -6.86 8.32 -5.06
C GLU A 54 -7.82 9.38 -4.52
N PHE A 55 -7.87 9.56 -3.21
CA PHE A 55 -8.89 10.41 -2.60
C PHE A 55 -8.47 11.87 -2.45
N CYS A 56 -7.18 12.16 -2.19
CA CYS A 56 -6.74 13.53 -1.92
C CYS A 56 -6.69 14.37 -3.19
N ASP A 57 -7.27 15.57 -3.11
CA ASP A 57 -7.25 16.56 -4.18
C ASP A 57 -6.31 17.72 -3.83
N GLY A 58 -5.67 18.33 -4.84
CA GLY A 58 -4.84 19.53 -4.68
C GLY A 58 -3.63 19.37 -3.76
N GLY A 59 -3.11 18.14 -3.59
CA GLY A 59 -1.81 17.89 -2.98
C GLY A 59 -0.72 17.76 -4.05
N PRO A 60 0.57 17.82 -3.67
CA PRO A 60 1.64 17.54 -4.60
C PRO A 60 1.51 16.15 -5.21
N PRO A 61 1.98 15.94 -6.45
CA PRO A 61 1.77 14.68 -7.16
C PRO A 61 2.62 13.56 -6.56
N VAL A 62 2.02 12.36 -6.44
CA VAL A 62 2.79 11.14 -6.13
C VAL A 62 3.42 10.64 -7.44
N LYS A 63 4.74 10.51 -7.46
CA LYS A 63 5.49 10.01 -8.62
C LYS A 63 5.50 8.50 -8.64
N ASN A 64 6.17 7.87 -7.67
CA ASN A 64 6.26 6.42 -7.56
C ASN A 64 5.54 5.94 -6.30
N PHE A 65 4.80 4.84 -6.43
CA PHE A 65 4.23 4.12 -5.29
C PHE A 65 4.83 2.72 -5.23
N ILE A 66 5.61 2.46 -4.18
CA ILE A 66 6.24 1.17 -3.91
C ILE A 66 5.47 0.50 -2.79
N SER A 67 4.85 -0.62 -3.10
CA SER A 67 3.98 -1.37 -2.21
C SER A 67 4.61 -2.69 -1.82
N LEU A 68 4.86 -2.89 -0.53
CA LEU A 68 5.31 -4.16 0.02
C LEU A 68 4.15 -4.79 0.79
N ALA A 69 3.77 -6.00 0.38
CA ALA A 69 2.70 -6.79 1.01
C ALA A 69 1.39 -5.97 1.19
N GLY A 70 0.90 -5.32 0.14
CA GLY A 70 -0.32 -4.50 0.24
C GLY A 70 -1.61 -5.32 0.11
N PRO A 71 -2.59 -5.20 1.02
CA PRO A 71 -3.89 -5.87 0.88
C PRO A 71 -4.82 -5.16 -0.13
N HIS A 72 -4.35 -4.93 -1.36
CA HIS A 72 -5.02 -4.06 -2.34
C HIS A 72 -6.39 -4.54 -2.81
N ALA A 73 -6.59 -5.85 -2.90
CA ALA A 73 -7.88 -6.48 -3.19
C ALA A 73 -8.65 -6.88 -1.92
N GLY A 74 -8.09 -6.58 -0.74
CA GLY A 74 -8.60 -6.94 0.57
C GLY A 74 -7.93 -8.18 1.16
N THR A 75 -8.36 -8.56 2.36
CA THR A 75 -7.99 -9.85 2.97
C THR A 75 -9.23 -10.61 3.39
N ALA A 76 -9.21 -11.92 3.13
CA ALA A 76 -10.31 -12.84 3.41
C ALA A 76 -10.27 -13.42 4.83
N SER A 77 -9.26 -13.04 5.62
CA SER A 77 -9.09 -13.48 7.01
C SER A 77 -8.75 -12.31 7.91
N ILE A 78 -9.19 -12.36 9.16
CA ILE A 78 -8.91 -11.30 10.14
C ILE A 78 -7.43 -11.35 10.53
N PRO A 79 -6.67 -10.24 10.39
CA PRO A 79 -5.29 -10.16 10.88
C PRO A 79 -5.24 -10.40 12.40
N PHE A 80 -4.16 -11.01 12.91
CA PHE A 80 -3.95 -11.45 14.31
C PHE A 80 -4.60 -12.76 14.73
N CYS A 81 -5.31 -13.43 13.83
CA CYS A 81 -5.74 -14.77 14.09
C CYS A 81 -4.60 -15.74 13.70
N GLY A 82 -4.03 -16.46 14.67
CA GLY A 82 -2.86 -17.32 14.48
C GLY A 82 -3.09 -18.49 13.51
N SER A 83 -3.22 -19.73 14.01
CA SER A 83 -3.44 -20.89 13.14
C SER A 83 -4.81 -20.89 12.47
N ALA A 84 -4.88 -21.24 11.19
CA ALA A 84 -6.08 -21.31 10.34
C ALA A 84 -7.30 -22.00 10.99
N LEU A 85 -7.10 -22.99 11.87
CA LEU A 85 -8.17 -23.75 12.53
C LEU A 85 -8.88 -22.99 13.67
N ILE A 86 -8.18 -22.12 14.40
CA ILE A 86 -8.77 -21.34 15.50
C ILE A 86 -9.60 -20.16 14.94
N CYS A 87 -9.24 -19.67 13.76
CA CYS A 87 -9.93 -18.58 13.08
C CYS A 87 -11.33 -18.95 12.60
N ILE A 88 -11.52 -20.20 12.18
CA ILE A 88 -12.81 -20.69 11.67
C ILE A 88 -13.88 -20.76 12.77
N LEU A 89 -13.50 -20.91 14.05
CA LEU A 89 -14.44 -21.02 15.17
C LEU A 89 -14.86 -19.67 15.77
N LEU A 90 -13.98 -18.66 15.77
CA LEU A 90 -14.34 -17.27 16.11
C LEU A 90 -14.99 -16.52 14.93
N ASP A 91 -14.86 -17.06 13.72
CA ASP A 91 -15.35 -16.50 12.46
C ASP A 91 -16.88 -16.31 12.43
N SER A 92 -17.68 -17.21 13.02
CA SER A 92 -19.14 -17.11 12.84
C SER A 92 -19.77 -15.89 13.53
N LEU A 93 -19.19 -15.43 14.65
CA LEU A 93 -19.69 -14.25 15.39
C LEU A 93 -19.10 -12.95 14.85
N ILE A 94 -17.86 -12.98 14.36
CA ILE A 94 -17.22 -11.79 13.77
C ILE A 94 -17.71 -11.55 12.34
N LYS A 95 -18.05 -12.59 11.56
CA LYS A 95 -18.59 -12.47 10.20
C LYS A 95 -19.89 -11.66 10.15
N SER A 96 -20.80 -11.85 11.10
CA SER A 96 -22.07 -11.10 11.12
C SER A 96 -21.91 -9.64 11.52
N GLU A 97 -20.80 -9.24 12.16
CA GLU A 97 -20.64 -7.90 12.74
C GLU A 97 -19.42 -7.13 12.22
N ILE A 98 -18.54 -7.73 11.40
CA ILE A 98 -17.35 -7.05 10.89
C ILE A 98 -17.72 -5.80 10.06
N TYR A 99 -18.86 -5.84 9.38
CA TYR A 99 -19.41 -4.73 8.59
C TYR A 99 -20.36 -3.83 9.38
N SER A 100 -20.50 -4.04 10.69
CA SER A 100 -21.26 -3.16 11.57
C SER A 100 -20.62 -1.77 11.67
N ASN A 101 -21.45 -0.76 11.92
CA ASN A 101 -20.98 0.61 12.10
C ASN A 101 -19.93 0.73 13.22
N TYR A 102 -20.09 0.00 14.33
CA TYR A 102 -19.14 0.06 15.44
C TYR A 102 -17.76 -0.46 15.01
N VAL A 103 -17.71 -1.65 14.41
CA VAL A 103 -16.44 -2.28 14.01
C VAL A 103 -15.73 -1.46 12.93
N GLN A 104 -16.46 -1.03 11.89
CA GLN A 104 -15.92 -0.20 10.81
C GLN A 104 -15.38 1.16 11.28
N GLU A 105 -15.72 1.61 12.49
CA GLU A 105 -15.25 2.87 13.08
C GLU A 105 -14.08 2.72 14.03
N HIS A 106 -13.85 1.52 14.57
CA HIS A 106 -12.90 1.28 15.66
C HIS A 106 -11.82 0.26 15.31
N LEU A 107 -11.98 -0.54 14.25
CA LEU A 107 -11.04 -1.56 13.84
C LEU A 107 -10.49 -1.29 12.44
N ALA A 108 -9.27 -0.76 12.35
CA ALA A 108 -8.68 -0.37 11.06
C ALA A 108 -8.66 -1.50 10.00
N PRO A 109 -8.31 -2.76 10.35
CA PRO A 109 -8.34 -3.86 9.38
C PRO A 109 -9.70 -4.21 8.81
N SER A 110 -10.80 -3.89 9.51
CA SER A 110 -12.14 -4.19 9.01
C SER A 110 -12.49 -3.39 7.75
N GLY A 111 -11.80 -2.26 7.52
CA GLY A 111 -11.99 -1.43 6.32
C GLY A 111 -11.49 -2.07 5.02
N TYR A 112 -10.76 -3.19 5.11
CA TYR A 112 -10.29 -3.95 3.94
C TYR A 112 -10.45 -5.47 4.12
N LEU A 113 -11.28 -5.91 5.08
CA LEU A 113 -11.72 -7.29 5.13
C LEU A 113 -12.77 -7.52 4.03
N LYS A 114 -12.51 -8.47 3.14
CA LYS A 114 -13.40 -8.84 2.04
C LYS A 114 -13.65 -10.33 2.10
N ILE A 115 -14.87 -10.75 2.38
CA ILE A 115 -15.20 -12.17 2.45
C ILE A 115 -15.80 -12.58 1.09
N PRO A 116 -15.16 -13.47 0.31
CA PRO A 116 -15.62 -13.82 -1.03
C PRO A 116 -17.06 -14.34 -1.10
N THR A 117 -17.50 -15.06 -0.05
CA THR A 117 -18.86 -15.62 0.05
C THR A 117 -19.89 -14.63 0.61
N ASP A 118 -19.48 -13.44 1.04
CA ASP A 118 -20.34 -12.44 1.69
C ASP A 118 -20.15 -11.04 1.07
N LEU A 119 -20.17 -11.00 -0.26
CA LEU A 119 -19.98 -9.75 -1.01
C LEU A 119 -21.13 -8.76 -0.81
N THR A 120 -22.33 -9.23 -0.50
CA THR A 120 -23.49 -8.37 -0.25
C THR A 120 -23.26 -7.48 0.96
N ASP A 121 -22.86 -8.05 2.09
CA ASP A 121 -22.61 -7.27 3.31
C ASP A 121 -21.28 -6.51 3.21
N TYR A 122 -20.27 -7.06 2.52
CA TYR A 122 -19.05 -6.33 2.17
C TYR A 122 -19.35 -5.03 1.41
N LEU A 123 -20.07 -5.09 0.29
CA LEU A 123 -20.36 -3.91 -0.54
C LEU A 123 -21.27 -2.91 0.19
N LYS A 124 -22.12 -3.38 1.11
CA LYS A 124 -23.06 -2.53 1.86
C LYS A 124 -22.43 -1.88 3.10
N GLY A 125 -21.59 -2.60 3.83
CA GLY A 125 -21.12 -2.19 5.15
C GLY A 125 -19.61 -1.93 5.24
N CYS A 126 -18.78 -2.48 4.33
CA CYS A 126 -17.36 -2.14 4.29
C CYS A 126 -17.18 -0.71 3.79
N ARG A 127 -16.64 0.15 4.65
CA ARG A 127 -16.63 1.60 4.42
C ARG A 127 -15.50 2.02 3.47
N PHE A 128 -14.37 1.32 3.50
CA PHE A 128 -13.16 1.83 2.88
C PHE A 128 -12.81 1.14 1.55
N LEU A 129 -12.57 -0.17 1.55
CA LEU A 129 -12.07 -0.89 0.37
C LEU A 129 -13.02 -0.84 -0.85
N PRO A 130 -14.35 -1.03 -0.74
CA PRO A 130 -15.24 -0.93 -1.91
C PRO A 130 -15.17 0.44 -2.59
N LYS A 131 -14.97 1.50 -1.80
CA LYS A 131 -14.82 2.86 -2.31
C LYS A 131 -13.46 3.06 -2.95
N LEU A 132 -12.39 2.61 -2.29
CA LEU A 132 -11.02 2.73 -2.81
C LEU A 132 -10.86 1.95 -4.12
N ASN A 133 -11.46 0.78 -4.24
CA ASN A 133 -11.38 -0.06 -5.43
C ASN A 133 -12.43 0.25 -6.50
N ASN A 134 -13.23 1.32 -6.33
CA ASN A 134 -14.33 1.68 -7.24
C ASN A 134 -15.28 0.49 -7.51
N GLU A 135 -15.57 -0.33 -6.50
CA GLU A 135 -16.40 -1.55 -6.63
C GLU A 135 -17.90 -1.25 -6.68
N LEU A 136 -18.32 -0.09 -6.14
CA LEU A 136 -19.73 0.31 -6.07
C LEU A 136 -20.27 0.71 -7.46
N ASN A 137 -21.18 -0.10 -7.99
CA ASN A 137 -21.78 0.13 -9.29
C ASN A 137 -22.61 1.44 -9.32
N GLY A 138 -22.53 2.20 -10.40
CA GLY A 138 -23.23 3.47 -10.58
C GLY A 138 -22.63 4.67 -9.84
N THR A 139 -21.69 4.47 -8.91
CA THR A 139 -21.03 5.55 -8.14
C THR A 139 -19.50 5.54 -8.27
N ARG A 140 -18.96 4.87 -9.29
CA ARG A 140 -17.51 4.84 -9.56
C ARG A 140 -17.00 6.25 -9.83
N ASN A 141 -15.85 6.58 -9.25
CA ASN A 141 -15.27 7.91 -9.35
C ASN A 141 -14.11 7.93 -10.36
N SER A 142 -14.28 8.63 -11.50
CA SER A 142 -13.25 8.71 -12.54
C SER A 142 -11.98 9.40 -12.05
N THR A 143 -12.09 10.37 -11.13
CA THR A 143 -10.94 11.07 -10.57
C THR A 143 -10.04 10.14 -9.77
N TYR A 144 -10.59 9.12 -9.09
CA TYR A 144 -9.77 8.12 -8.39
C TYR A 144 -8.92 7.33 -9.38
N LYS A 145 -9.55 6.90 -10.49
CA LYS A 145 -8.89 6.24 -11.62
C LYS A 145 -7.80 7.12 -12.24
N GLU A 146 -8.13 8.37 -12.56
CA GLU A 146 -7.19 9.32 -13.20
C GLU A 146 -5.97 9.57 -12.32
N ARG A 147 -6.15 9.73 -11.00
CA ARG A 147 -5.05 9.95 -10.06
C ARG A 147 -4.20 8.72 -9.84
N PHE A 148 -4.80 7.54 -9.71
CA PHE A 148 -4.01 6.32 -9.61
C PHE A 148 -3.22 6.10 -10.90
N ALA A 149 -3.86 6.27 -12.07
CA ALA A 149 -3.24 6.10 -13.38
C ALA A 149 -2.16 7.14 -13.73
N SER A 150 -2.05 8.23 -12.94
CA SER A 150 -1.03 9.26 -13.14
C SER A 150 0.32 8.90 -12.54
N LEU A 151 0.40 7.84 -11.71
CA LEU A 151 1.66 7.35 -11.16
C LEU A 151 2.68 7.09 -12.28
N GLN A 152 3.92 7.54 -12.07
CA GLN A 152 5.04 7.25 -12.96
C GLN A 152 5.41 5.77 -12.88
N ASN A 153 5.45 5.22 -11.65
CA ASN A 153 5.66 3.79 -11.43
C ASN A 153 4.81 3.28 -10.26
N LEU A 154 4.23 2.11 -10.46
CA LEU A 154 3.61 1.30 -9.42
C LEU A 154 4.43 0.02 -9.25
N VAL A 155 5.09 -0.12 -8.11
CA VAL A 155 5.90 -1.29 -7.79
C VAL A 155 5.15 -2.12 -6.76
N LEU A 156 4.76 -3.34 -7.11
CA LEU A 156 4.00 -4.24 -6.27
C LEU A 156 4.88 -5.43 -5.89
N ILE A 157 5.28 -5.49 -4.62
CA ILE A 157 6.14 -6.54 -4.06
C ILE A 157 5.27 -7.49 -3.25
N MET A 158 5.17 -8.72 -3.75
CA MET A 158 4.56 -9.86 -3.06
C MET A 158 5.67 -10.72 -2.43
N PHE A 159 5.34 -11.35 -1.31
CA PHE A 159 6.22 -12.26 -0.58
C PHE A 159 5.77 -13.70 -0.83
N GLU A 160 6.71 -14.55 -1.22
CA GLU A 160 6.45 -15.93 -1.63
C GLU A 160 5.81 -16.74 -0.50
N ASP A 161 6.27 -16.55 0.73
CA ASP A 161 5.85 -17.30 1.90
C ASP A 161 4.96 -16.47 2.83
N ASP A 162 4.26 -15.45 2.31
CA ASP A 162 3.38 -14.60 3.12
C ASP A 162 2.25 -15.43 3.77
N THR A 163 2.26 -15.50 5.10
CA THR A 163 1.22 -16.18 5.89
C THR A 163 0.24 -15.21 6.56
N VAL A 164 0.39 -13.90 6.34
CA VAL A 164 -0.43 -12.85 6.95
C VAL A 164 -1.54 -12.42 5.99
N LEU A 165 -1.20 -12.23 4.72
CA LEU A 165 -2.16 -11.87 3.69
C LEU A 165 -2.81 -13.12 3.11
N ILE A 166 -4.11 -13.26 3.33
CA ILE A 166 -4.92 -14.32 2.72
C ILE A 166 -5.91 -13.69 1.74
N PRO A 167 -5.82 -13.95 0.42
CA PRO A 167 -4.70 -14.61 -0.26
C PRO A 167 -3.49 -13.65 -0.41
N LYS A 168 -2.26 -14.16 -0.54
CA LYS A 168 -1.05 -13.33 -0.64
C LYS A 168 -1.00 -12.50 -1.93
N GLU A 169 -1.63 -13.02 -2.98
CA GLU A 169 -1.78 -12.41 -4.30
C GLU A 169 -2.53 -11.07 -4.26
N THR A 170 -3.21 -10.75 -3.16
CA THR A 170 -3.75 -9.39 -2.95
C THR A 170 -2.66 -8.31 -3.05
N SER A 171 -1.40 -8.65 -2.77
CA SER A 171 -0.23 -7.78 -2.97
C SER A 171 -0.09 -7.30 -4.41
N TRP A 172 -0.62 -8.09 -5.33
CA TRP A 172 -0.66 -7.83 -6.77
C TRP A 172 -2.07 -7.54 -7.29
N PHE A 173 -3.05 -7.23 -6.44
CA PHE A 173 -4.48 -7.12 -6.79
C PHE A 173 -5.13 -8.43 -7.27
N GLY A 174 -4.47 -9.59 -7.11
CA GLY A 174 -5.10 -10.89 -7.28
C GLY A 174 -6.03 -11.21 -6.12
N TYR A 175 -7.10 -11.96 -6.37
CA TYR A 175 -8.08 -12.30 -5.33
C TYR A 175 -8.93 -13.53 -5.65
N TYR A 176 -9.64 -14.04 -4.66
CA TYR A 176 -10.65 -15.08 -4.85
C TYR A 176 -11.77 -14.63 -5.80
N PRO A 177 -12.36 -15.55 -6.58
CA PRO A 177 -13.55 -15.27 -7.36
C PRO A 177 -14.75 -14.91 -6.46
N ASP A 178 -15.68 -14.12 -7.03
CA ASP A 178 -16.90 -13.72 -6.33
C ASP A 178 -17.72 -14.97 -5.92
N GLY A 179 -18.03 -15.11 -4.63
CA GLY A 179 -18.89 -16.18 -4.11
C GLY A 179 -18.17 -17.46 -3.68
N SER A 180 -16.85 -17.58 -3.83
CA SER A 180 -16.13 -18.79 -3.41
C SER A 180 -14.69 -18.52 -2.98
N PHE A 181 -14.09 -19.50 -2.28
CA PHE A 181 -12.67 -19.54 -1.94
C PHE A 181 -11.90 -20.45 -2.91
N ASP A 182 -12.34 -20.52 -4.17
CA ASP A 182 -11.70 -21.33 -5.21
C ASP A 182 -10.32 -20.79 -5.59
N SER A 183 -9.75 -21.27 -6.69
CA SER A 183 -8.43 -20.82 -7.14
C SER A 183 -8.38 -19.30 -7.32
N VAL A 184 -7.37 -18.67 -6.71
CA VAL A 184 -7.15 -17.23 -6.74
C VAL A 184 -6.96 -16.77 -8.19
N LEU A 185 -7.68 -15.72 -8.56
CA LEU A 185 -7.55 -15.05 -9.85
C LEU A 185 -6.34 -14.11 -9.82
N PRO A 186 -5.48 -14.12 -10.84
CA PRO A 186 -4.50 -13.06 -11.02
C PRO A 186 -5.21 -11.73 -11.30
N ALA A 187 -4.51 -10.62 -11.08
CA ALA A 187 -5.05 -9.27 -11.25
C ALA A 187 -5.77 -9.10 -12.59
N GLN A 188 -5.14 -9.57 -13.68
CA GLN A 188 -5.60 -9.46 -15.05
C GLN A 188 -6.94 -10.19 -15.31
N GLU A 189 -7.30 -11.13 -14.45
CA GLU A 189 -8.56 -11.87 -14.55
C GLU A 189 -9.70 -11.26 -13.73
N THR A 190 -9.39 -10.34 -12.81
CA THR A 190 -10.39 -9.64 -12.00
C THR A 190 -11.22 -8.65 -12.81
N LYS A 191 -12.46 -8.37 -12.37
CA LYS A 191 -13.30 -7.33 -12.97
C LYS A 191 -12.67 -5.94 -12.86
N LEU A 192 -12.06 -5.64 -11.71
CA LEU A 192 -11.36 -4.39 -11.43
C LEU A 192 -10.32 -4.06 -12.50
N TYR A 193 -9.54 -5.05 -12.93
CA TYR A 193 -8.56 -4.88 -13.99
C TYR A 193 -9.21 -4.86 -15.38
N LYS A 194 -10.07 -5.84 -15.69
CA LYS A 194 -10.67 -5.97 -17.04
C LYS A 194 -11.46 -4.74 -17.47
N GLU A 195 -12.22 -4.17 -16.54
CA GLU A 195 -13.01 -2.95 -16.72
C GLU A 195 -12.26 -1.67 -16.30
N ASP A 196 -11.01 -1.82 -15.84
CA ASP A 196 -10.10 -0.74 -15.47
C ASP A 196 -10.70 0.29 -14.50
N TRP A 197 -11.30 -0.20 -13.39
CA TRP A 197 -12.07 0.61 -12.43
C TRP A 197 -11.24 1.69 -11.73
N ILE A 198 -9.95 1.41 -11.51
CA ILE A 198 -9.01 2.33 -10.85
C ILE A 198 -7.86 2.75 -11.75
N GLY A 199 -7.83 2.35 -13.03
CA GLY A 199 -6.69 2.68 -13.91
C GLY A 199 -5.49 1.75 -13.82
N LEU A 200 -5.61 0.63 -13.10
CA LEU A 200 -4.55 -0.38 -12.97
C LEU A 200 -4.16 -0.98 -14.33
N LYS A 201 -5.13 -1.31 -15.18
CA LYS A 201 -4.87 -1.83 -16.52
C LYS A 201 -4.20 -0.76 -17.38
N THR A 202 -4.67 0.48 -17.31
CA THR A 202 -4.04 1.61 -18.01
C THR A 202 -2.56 1.80 -17.60
N LEU A 203 -2.22 1.66 -16.32
CA LEU A 203 -0.83 1.72 -15.85
C LEU A 203 0.00 0.53 -16.35
N ASP A 204 -0.57 -0.67 -16.29
CA ASP A 204 0.11 -1.92 -16.63
C ASP A 204 0.42 -1.97 -18.13
N GLU A 205 -0.55 -1.67 -18.97
CA GLU A 205 -0.38 -1.58 -20.43
C GLU A 205 0.62 -0.49 -20.85
N ALA A 206 0.77 0.57 -20.05
CA ALA A 206 1.79 1.59 -20.23
C ALA A 206 3.19 1.16 -19.74
N GLY A 207 3.35 -0.07 -19.23
CA GLY A 207 4.61 -0.59 -18.72
C GLY A 207 5.06 0.00 -17.38
N ARG A 208 4.16 0.71 -16.68
CA ARG A 208 4.44 1.44 -15.43
C ARG A 208 4.15 0.61 -14.17
N VAL A 209 3.60 -0.59 -14.30
CA VAL A 209 3.44 -1.54 -13.18
C VAL A 209 4.60 -2.54 -13.16
N LYS A 210 5.09 -2.88 -11.97
CA LYS A 210 6.08 -3.93 -11.73
C LYS A 210 5.53 -4.92 -10.71
N PHE A 211 5.24 -6.13 -11.16
CA PHE A 211 4.88 -7.26 -10.30
C PHE A 211 6.16 -8.00 -9.91
N ILE A 212 6.55 -7.87 -8.64
CA ILE A 212 7.82 -8.40 -8.11
C ILE A 212 7.51 -9.40 -7.00
N ASN A 213 8.05 -10.61 -7.13
CA ASN A 213 7.93 -11.65 -6.11
C ASN A 213 9.30 -11.83 -5.46
N VAL A 214 9.34 -11.82 -4.14
CA VAL A 214 10.56 -12.04 -3.36
C VAL A 214 10.35 -13.18 -2.37
N SER A 215 11.41 -13.91 -2.05
CA SER A 215 11.35 -14.97 -1.04
C SER A 215 11.26 -14.38 0.37
N GLY A 216 10.70 -15.16 1.30
CA GLY A 216 10.49 -14.75 2.69
C GLY A 216 9.01 -14.59 3.04
N ASN A 217 8.74 -14.52 4.35
CA ASN A 217 7.40 -14.27 4.88
C ASN A 217 7.06 -12.75 4.83
N HIS A 218 5.92 -12.36 5.37
CA HIS A 218 5.36 -11.01 5.35
C HIS A 218 6.39 -9.94 5.75
N LEU A 219 6.72 -9.05 4.80
CA LEU A 219 7.71 -7.97 4.94
C LEU A 219 9.15 -8.43 5.23
N GLN A 220 9.45 -9.73 5.17
CA GLN A 220 10.78 -10.28 5.32
C GLN A 220 11.56 -10.15 4.01
N ILE A 221 11.97 -8.93 3.67
CA ILE A 221 12.71 -8.63 2.44
C ILE A 221 14.22 -8.56 2.69
N SER A 222 15.01 -9.14 1.78
CA SER A 222 16.46 -9.06 1.85
C SER A 222 17.00 -7.66 1.52
N LYS A 223 18.17 -7.30 2.06
CA LYS A 223 18.84 -6.04 1.70
C LYS A 223 19.18 -5.95 0.21
N SER A 224 19.51 -7.09 -0.41
CA SER A 224 19.77 -7.18 -1.86
C SER A 224 18.52 -6.87 -2.68
N ASP A 225 17.37 -7.42 -2.28
CA ASP A 225 16.11 -7.19 -2.99
C ASP A 225 15.61 -5.75 -2.81
N MET A 226 15.76 -5.17 -1.61
CA MET A 226 15.47 -3.75 -1.41
C MET A 226 16.31 -2.85 -2.32
N LYS A 227 17.63 -3.10 -2.41
CA LYS A 227 18.53 -2.35 -3.30
C LYS A 227 18.14 -2.51 -4.78
N LYS A 228 17.68 -3.70 -5.16
CA LYS A 228 17.34 -4.02 -6.56
C LYS A 228 15.99 -3.45 -6.98
N TYR A 229 14.99 -3.52 -6.10
CA TYR A 229 13.59 -3.32 -6.48
C TYR A 229 12.94 -2.07 -5.89
N ILE A 230 13.54 -1.45 -4.87
CA ILE A 230 13.00 -0.25 -4.21
C ILE A 230 13.84 0.97 -4.54
N VAL A 231 15.15 0.90 -4.26
CA VAL A 231 16.06 2.06 -4.36
C VAL A 231 16.02 2.77 -5.73
N PRO A 232 15.96 2.08 -6.88
CA PRO A 232 15.93 2.76 -8.19
C PRO A 232 14.73 3.70 -8.39
N TYR A 233 13.65 3.53 -7.61
CA TYR A 233 12.46 4.37 -7.66
C TYR A 233 12.48 5.52 -6.64
N LEU A 234 13.48 5.55 -5.76
CA LEU A 234 13.65 6.57 -4.72
C LEU A 234 14.77 7.56 -5.05
N GLU A 235 15.67 7.21 -5.97
CA GLU A 235 16.73 8.09 -6.43
C GLU A 235 16.20 9.10 -7.45
N ASP A 236 16.56 10.38 -7.28
CA ASP A 236 16.21 11.42 -8.24
C ASP A 236 16.99 11.20 -9.56
N GLN A 237 16.28 11.20 -10.68
CA GLN A 237 16.89 11.14 -12.03
C GLN A 237 17.92 12.27 -12.26
N ALA A 238 17.80 13.40 -11.56
CA ALA A 238 18.74 14.51 -11.60
C ALA A 238 20.15 14.16 -11.07
N SER A 239 20.26 13.13 -10.21
CA SER A 239 21.55 12.69 -9.66
C SER A 239 22.38 11.82 -10.63
N THR A 240 21.74 11.30 -11.69
CA THR A 240 22.36 10.37 -12.63
C THR A 240 23.07 11.08 -13.79
N GLU A 241 22.63 12.29 -14.16
CA GLU A 241 23.30 13.10 -15.19
C GLU A 241 24.59 13.78 -14.68
N GLN A 242 24.69 14.04 -13.37
CA GLN A 242 25.90 14.61 -12.77
C GLN A 242 27.02 13.57 -12.52
N THR A 243 26.68 12.28 -12.47
CA THR A 243 27.68 11.22 -12.23
C THR A 243 28.50 10.87 -13.47
N VAL A 244 28.05 11.26 -14.67
CA VAL A 244 28.81 11.03 -15.92
C VAL A 244 29.88 12.11 -16.17
N THR A 245 29.83 13.26 -15.49
CA THR A 245 30.76 14.38 -15.73
C THR A 245 31.73 14.70 -14.59
N GLN A 246 31.61 14.09 -13.40
CA GLN A 246 32.56 14.29 -12.31
C GLN A 246 32.96 12.98 -11.61
N SER A 247 33.58 12.06 -12.34
CA SER A 247 34.44 11.04 -11.71
C SER A 247 35.81 11.65 -11.38
N SER A 248 35.84 12.52 -10.37
CA SER A 248 37.06 12.96 -9.69
C SER A 248 36.70 13.61 -8.34
N SER A 249 36.35 12.79 -7.34
CA SER A 249 36.79 12.93 -5.93
C SER A 249 35.86 12.17 -4.99
N TYR A 250 36.19 10.91 -4.72
CA TYR A 250 35.62 10.17 -3.60
C TYR A 250 36.21 10.70 -2.29
N GLN A 251 35.57 11.68 -1.63
CA GLN A 251 35.98 12.00 -0.25
C GLN A 251 34.93 12.64 0.68
N TRP A 252 33.66 12.79 0.28
CA TRP A 252 32.69 13.55 1.09
C TRP A 252 31.45 12.80 1.62
N LEU A 253 31.27 11.50 1.33
CA LEU A 253 30.05 10.76 1.73
C LEU A 253 30.17 9.94 3.02
N SER A 254 31.00 10.35 3.98
CA SER A 254 31.09 9.67 5.29
C SER A 254 30.12 10.22 6.36
N GLY A 255 29.58 11.43 6.19
CA GLY A 255 28.81 12.11 7.25
C GLY A 255 27.32 11.73 7.35
N LEU A 256 26.63 11.53 6.22
CA LEU A 256 25.18 11.29 6.18
C LEU A 256 24.78 9.88 6.65
N TRP A 257 25.69 8.92 6.59
CA TRP A 257 25.44 7.52 6.98
C TRP A 257 25.31 7.35 8.50
N TYR A 258 26.03 8.15 9.29
CA TYR A 258 26.01 8.03 10.77
C TYR A 258 24.69 8.50 11.40
N SER A 259 23.99 9.47 10.80
CA SER A 259 22.69 9.94 11.31
C SER A 259 21.55 8.96 11.07
N PHE A 260 21.63 8.10 10.05
CA PHE A 260 20.60 7.09 9.79
C PHE A 260 20.75 5.84 10.68
N LYS A 261 21.96 5.43 11.06
CA LYS A 261 22.16 4.25 11.94
C LYS A 261 21.52 4.41 13.33
N GLY A 262 21.49 5.64 13.88
CA GLY A 262 20.92 5.90 15.21
C GLY A 262 19.39 5.83 15.28
N LEU A 263 18.68 6.03 14.16
CA LEU A 263 17.22 6.09 14.13
C LEU A 263 16.54 4.72 13.97
N ILE A 264 17.28 3.71 13.50
CA ILE A 264 16.75 2.37 13.15
C ILE A 264 17.20 1.26 14.10
N GLY A 265 17.92 1.58 15.18
CA GLY A 265 18.25 0.59 16.23
C GLY A 265 18.97 -0.67 15.73
N LEU A 266 19.78 -0.55 14.68
CA LEU A 266 20.62 -1.64 14.18
C LEU A 266 22.02 -1.51 14.80
N ASN A 267 22.20 -2.07 16.00
CA ASN A 267 23.54 -2.41 16.46
C ASN A 267 24.01 -3.64 15.68
N GLU A 268 25.11 -3.50 14.94
CA GLU A 268 25.81 -4.60 14.28
C GLU A 268 26.59 -5.41 15.33
N ASP A 269 26.41 -6.72 15.30
CA ASP A 269 27.27 -7.70 15.97
C ASP A 269 28.71 -7.63 15.43
N GLN A 270 29.67 -7.80 16.33
CA GLN A 270 31.12 -7.83 16.04
C GLN A 270 31.63 -9.28 16.03
N PRO A 271 32.35 -9.76 15.00
CA PRO A 271 32.85 -11.13 14.98
C PRO A 271 34.29 -11.28 15.51
N LEU A 272 34.46 -12.33 16.33
CA LEU A 272 35.60 -13.26 16.50
C LEU A 272 37.02 -12.74 16.72
N LEU A 273 37.66 -13.13 17.84
CA LEU A 273 38.82 -14.03 17.85
C LEU A 273 39.31 -14.40 19.27
N HIS A 274 39.83 -15.63 19.35
CA HIS A 274 40.55 -16.30 20.45
C HIS A 274 41.52 -15.43 21.27
N ILE A 275 41.76 -15.81 22.53
CA ILE A 275 43.06 -16.31 23.08
C ILE A 275 42.93 -16.62 24.60
N MET A 276 43.41 -17.83 24.97
CA MET A 276 44.08 -18.31 26.20
C MET A 276 43.90 -17.49 27.50
N TYR A 277 43.51 -18.07 28.65
CA TYR A 277 44.05 -19.24 29.37
C TYR A 277 42.92 -19.99 30.10
#